data_AF-A0ABD0S1D0-F1
#
_entry.id   AF-A0ABD0S1D0-F1
#
_cell.length_a   1.000
_cell.length_b   1.000
_cell.length_c   1.000
_cell.angle_alpha   90.00
_cell.angle_beta   90.00
_cell.angle_gamma   90.00
#
_symmetry.space_group_name_H-M   'P 1'
#
loop_
_entity.id
_entity.type
_entity.pdbx_description
1 polymer ?
#
loop_
_entity_poly.entity_id
_entity_poly.type
_entity_poly.pdbx_seq_one_letter_code
_entity_poly.pdbx_strand_id
1 'polypeptide(L)' 'NTTEGSYIKQCCKGFCIDILKKIARNVKFTYDLYLVTNGKHGKKINNVWNGMVGE' A
#
# COMPACT_ATOMS: atom_id res chain seq x y z
N ASN A 1 -22.75 14.63 -9.09
CA ASN A 1 -22.76 13.66 -7.98
C ASN A 1 -22.24 12.34 -8.50
N THR A 2 -21.06 11.83 -8.19
CA THR A 2 -19.98 12.21 -7.26
C THR A 2 -18.72 11.55 -7.84
N THR A 3 -17.62 12.28 -7.95
CA THR A 3 -16.35 11.87 -8.55
C THR A 3 -15.82 10.56 -7.96
N GLU A 4 -15.93 9.46 -8.71
CA GLU A 4 -15.19 8.23 -8.49
C GLU A 4 -13.67 8.52 -8.61
N GLY A 5 -12.92 7.99 -7.65
CA GLY A 5 -11.59 8.47 -7.24
C GLY A 5 -10.58 8.66 -8.36
N SER A 6 -10.16 9.91 -8.55
CA SER A 6 -8.97 10.24 -9.34
C SER A 6 -7.73 9.64 -8.67
N TYR A 7 -7.05 8.71 -9.35
CA TYR A 7 -5.75 8.18 -8.91
C TYR A 7 -4.70 9.29 -9.00
N ILE A 8 -4.48 9.99 -7.89
CA ILE A 8 -3.43 11.02 -7.81
C ILE A 8 -2.09 10.32 -7.72
N LYS A 9 -1.27 10.40 -8.79
CA LYS A 9 0.12 9.96 -8.72
C LYS A 9 0.89 10.87 -7.77
N GLN A 10 1.34 10.31 -6.66
CA GLN A 10 2.17 10.99 -5.67
C GLN A 10 3.52 10.28 -5.55
N CYS A 11 4.57 11.04 -5.20
CA CYS A 11 5.89 10.48 -4.94
C CYS A 11 6.00 10.01 -3.48
N CYS A 12 6.25 8.73 -3.25
CA CYS A 12 6.55 8.19 -1.92
C CYS A 12 8.07 8.18 -1.66
N LYS A 13 8.50 8.71 -0.53
CA LYS A 13 9.89 8.70 -0.06
C LYS A 13 9.94 8.35 1.43
N GLY A 14 10.96 7.60 1.83
CA GLY A 14 11.21 7.25 3.22
C GLY A 14 12.07 6.00 3.34
N PHE A 15 12.53 5.72 4.55
CA PHE A 15 13.41 4.58 4.85
C PHE A 15 12.86 3.25 4.30
N CYS A 16 11.58 2.96 4.53
CA CYS A 16 10.95 1.73 4.03
C CYS A 16 10.90 1.65 2.51
N ILE A 17 10.76 2.79 1.80
CA ILE A 17 10.77 2.84 0.33
C ILE A 17 12.17 2.52 -0.21
N ASP A 18 13.23 3.01 0.44
CA ASP A 18 14.60 2.72 0.04
C ASP A 18 14.96 1.25 0.24
N ILE A 19 14.51 0.66 1.36
CA ILE A 19 14.62 -0.79 1.60
C ILE A 19 13.87 -1.57 0.51
N LEU A 20 12.60 -1.24 0.24
CA LEU A 20 11.79 -1.90 -0.78
C LEU A 20 12.50 -1.89 -2.15
N LYS A 21 13.03 -0.73 -2.56
CA LYS A 21 13.81 -0.58 -3.81
C LYS A 21 15.06 -1.47 -3.81
N LYS A 22 15.78 -1.56 -2.69
CA LYS A 22 16.98 -2.39 -2.57
C LYS A 22 16.64 -3.88 -2.70
N ILE A 23 15.59 -4.33 -2.02
CA ILE A 23 15.12 -5.71 -2.09
C ILE A 23 14.67 -6.05 -3.51
N ALA A 24 13.86 -5.20 -4.15
CA ALA A 24 13.40 -5.40 -5.53
C ALA A 24 14.55 -5.56 -6.52
N ARG A 25 15.60 -4.75 -6.41
CA ARG A 25 16.81 -4.84 -7.25
C ARG A 25 17.61 -6.11 -7.02
N ASN A 26 17.67 -6.60 -5.79
CA ASN A 26 18.43 -7.78 -5.41
C ASN A 26 17.70 -9.07 -5.81
N VAL A 27 16.39 -9.14 -5.56
CA VAL A 27 15.54 -10.32 -5.79
C VAL A 27 14.99 -10.35 -7.23
N LYS A 28 15.06 -9.24 -7.97
CA LYS A 28 14.62 -9.11 -9.37
C LYS A 28 13.10 -9.23 -9.55
N PHE A 29 12.34 -8.45 -8.78
CA PHE A 29 10.90 -8.30 -9.00
C PHE A 29 10.50 -6.84 -9.26
N THR A 30 9.34 -6.68 -9.89
CA THR A 30 8.66 -5.40 -10.10
C THR A 30 7.43 -5.32 -9.19
N TYR A 31 6.99 -4.11 -8.85
CA TYR A 31 5.87 -3.88 -7.94
C TYR A 31 5.12 -2.60 -8.30
N ASP A 32 3.83 -2.59 -8.03
CA ASP A 32 2.99 -1.39 -7.99
C ASP A 32 2.75 -1.00 -6.52
N LEU A 33 2.92 0.28 -6.20
CA LEU A 33 2.80 0.80 -4.84
C LEU A 33 1.54 1.68 -4.73
N TYR A 34 0.68 1.38 -3.75
CA TYR A 34 -0.50 2.15 -3.42
C TYR A 34 -0.65 2.31 -1.91
N LEU A 35 -1.41 3.34 -1.50
CA LEU A 35 -1.80 3.53 -0.11
C LEU A 35 -3.05 2.70 0.19
N VAL A 36 -3.09 2.13 1.39
CA VAL A 36 -4.23 1.36 1.91
C VAL A 36 -5.49 2.21 1.82
N THR A 37 -6.54 1.66 1.22
CA THR A 37 -7.72 2.43 0.82
C THR A 37 -8.44 3.05 2.02
N ASN A 38 -8.48 2.33 3.14
CA ASN A 38 -9.12 2.81 4.38
C ASN A 38 -8.14 3.50 5.36
N GLY A 39 -6.84 3.56 5.04
CA GLY A 39 -5.80 4.15 5.89
C GLY A 39 -5.54 3.44 7.21
N LYS A 40 -6.07 2.22 7.43
CA LYS A 40 -5.93 1.47 8.69
C LYS A 40 -4.90 0.35 8.54
N HIS A 41 -4.10 0.15 9.57
CA HIS A 41 -3.13 -0.96 9.60
C HIS A 41 -3.81 -2.32 9.56
N GLY A 42 -4.82 -2.53 10.40
CA GLY A 42 -5.67 -3.72 10.37
C GLY A 42 -6.06 -4.19 11.75
N LYS A 43 -7.26 -4.75 11.84
CA LYS A 43 -7.86 -5.30 13.06
C LYS A 43 -8.78 -6.45 12.67
N LYS A 44 -8.85 -7.47 13.54
CA LYS A 44 -9.79 -8.57 13.40
C LYS A 44 -11.17 -8.17 13.94
N ILE A 45 -12.18 -8.17 13.08
CA ILE A 45 -13.58 -7.88 13.40
C ILE A 45 -14.42 -9.04 12.88
N ASN A 46 -15.24 -9.65 13.73
CA ASN A 46 -16.07 -10.80 13.36
C ASN A 46 -15.26 -11.92 12.68
N ASN A 47 -14.07 -12.21 13.23
CA ASN A 47 -13.09 -13.15 12.68
C ASN A 47 -12.49 -12.83 11.31
N VAL A 48 -12.79 -11.67 10.72
CA VAL A 48 -12.22 -11.20 9.45
C VAL A 48 -11.25 -10.06 9.69
N TRP A 49 -10.12 -10.05 8.99
CA TRP A 49 -9.16 -8.94 9.04
C TRP A 49 -9.60 -7.80 8.13
N ASN A 50 -9.42 -6.56 8.59
CA ASN A 50 -9.59 -5.35 7.79
C ASN A 50 -8.25 -4.59 7.65
N GLY A 51 -8.27 -3.43 7.00
CA GLY A 51 -7.08 -2.60 6.82
C GLY A 51 -6.07 -3.23 5.86
N MET A 52 -4.81 -2.82 5.98
CA MET A 52 -3.68 -3.35 5.18
C MET A 52 -3.54 -4.88 5.24
N VAL A 53 -3.99 -5.52 6.32
CA VAL A 53 -3.91 -6.98 6.49
C VAL A 53 -5.06 -7.71 5.76
N GLY A 54 -6.19 -7.04 5.58
CA GLY A 54 -7.38 -7.60 4.91
C GLY A 54 -7.54 -7.15 3.46
N GLU A 55 -6.74 -6.19 3.00
CA GLU A 55 -6.55 -5.80 1.59
C GLU A 55 -5.51 -6.73 0.94
#